data_AF-A0A371X9D3-F1
#
_entry.id   AF-A0A371X9D3-F1
#
_cell.length_a   1.000
_cell.length_b   1.000
_cell.length_c   1.000
_cell.angle_alpha   90.00
_cell.angle_beta   90.00
_cell.angle_gamma   90.00
#
_symmetry.space_group_name_H-M   'P 1'
#
loop_
_entity.id
_entity.type
_entity.pdbx_description
1 polymer ?
#
loop_
_entity_poly.entity_id
_entity_poly.type
_entity_poly.pdbx_seq_one_letter_code
_entity_poly.pdbx_strand_id
1 'polypeptide(L)'
;MNWACRRAISSLIVPVVVASASATASAGPIDHINPPAELVVEHAELALAGLDGGKVEGYVTIWNGTAVQASLASIESEAFGTIVILQTDFRTGETSVAPGIVQIPGHAELSMRRGGIRLALKAPVHYWDTDIR
;
A
#
# COMPACT_ATOMS: atom_id res chain seq x y z
N MET A 1 -31.30 -10.65 -55.66
CA MET A 1 -30.02 -9.96 -55.37
C MET A 1 -30.04 -9.32 -53.99
N ASN A 2 -29.55 -10.09 -53.02
CA ASN A 2 -28.67 -9.74 -51.90
C ASN A 2 -28.78 -8.31 -51.34
N TRP A 3 -29.48 -8.12 -50.22
CA TRP A 3 -29.33 -6.94 -49.37
C TRP A 3 -28.55 -7.33 -48.11
N ALA A 4 -27.33 -6.80 -48.00
CA ALA A 4 -26.44 -7.01 -46.88
C ALA A 4 -26.88 -6.15 -45.68
N CYS A 5 -27.30 -6.79 -44.60
CA CYS A 5 -27.50 -6.12 -43.31
C CYS A 5 -26.14 -6.12 -42.57
N ARG A 6 -25.37 -5.04 -42.73
CA ARG A 6 -24.14 -4.83 -41.94
C ARG A 6 -24.55 -4.47 -40.51
N ARG A 7 -24.45 -5.43 -39.58
CA ARG A 7 -24.53 -5.16 -38.14
C ARG A 7 -23.24 -4.45 -37.70
N ALA A 8 -23.32 -3.15 -37.46
CA ALA A 8 -22.27 -2.42 -36.79
C ALA A 8 -22.26 -2.82 -35.31
N ILE A 9 -21.21 -3.52 -34.87
CA ILE A 9 -20.95 -3.78 -33.45
C ILE A 9 -20.31 -2.51 -32.90
N SER A 10 -21.10 -1.65 -32.27
CA SER A 10 -20.57 -0.52 -31.49
C SER A 10 -19.91 -1.08 -30.23
N SER A 11 -18.58 -1.03 -30.20
CA SER A 11 -17.80 -1.36 -29.00
C SER A 11 -17.92 -0.19 -28.01
N LEU A 12 -18.70 -0.38 -26.95
CA LEU A 12 -18.81 0.57 -25.84
C LEU A 12 -17.56 0.43 -24.96
N ILE A 13 -16.64 1.39 -25.07
CA ILE A 13 -15.50 1.50 -24.16
C ILE A 13 -16.03 2.17 -22.89
N VAL A 14 -16.18 1.41 -21.80
CA VAL A 14 -16.52 1.97 -20.48
C VAL A 14 -15.21 2.36 -19.78
N PRO A 15 -14.97 3.64 -19.49
CA PRO A 15 -13.81 4.05 -18.72
C PRO A 15 -13.98 3.56 -17.27
N VAL A 16 -13.03 2.75 -16.80
CA VAL A 16 -12.93 2.38 -15.38
C VAL A 16 -12.32 3.56 -14.63
N VAL A 17 -13.12 4.21 -13.78
CA VAL A 17 -12.64 5.27 -12.89
C VAL A 17 -12.09 4.62 -11.62
N VAL A 18 -10.78 4.71 -11.41
CA VAL A 18 -10.14 4.28 -10.16
C VAL A 18 -10.07 5.49 -9.23
N ALA A 19 -10.86 5.48 -8.14
CA ALA A 19 -10.79 6.50 -7.11
C ALA A 19 -9.54 6.28 -6.25
N SER A 20 -8.67 7.29 -6.16
CA SER A 20 -7.54 7.30 -5.24
C SER A 20 -7.99 7.93 -3.92
N ALA A 21 -7.74 7.25 -2.80
CA ALA A 21 -8.03 7.76 -1.47
C ALA A 21 -6.72 7.82 -0.66
N SER A 22 -6.53 8.91 0.07
CA SER A 22 -5.43 9.03 1.04
C SER A 22 -5.91 8.59 2.41
N ALA A 23 -5.05 7.91 3.16
CA ALA A 23 -5.30 7.60 4.56
C ALA A 23 -4.74 8.72 5.46
N THR A 24 -5.43 9.03 6.55
CA THR A 24 -4.96 10.03 7.53
C THR A 24 -4.30 9.34 8.72
N ALA A 25 -3.24 9.92 9.27
CA ALA A 25 -2.62 9.38 10.49
C ALA A 25 -3.51 9.64 11.71
N SER A 26 -3.75 8.61 12.52
CA SER A 26 -4.47 8.75 13.79
C SER A 26 -3.57 9.42 14.84
N ALA A 27 -4.14 10.37 15.58
CA ALA A 27 -3.46 11.01 16.72
C ALA A 27 -3.63 10.23 18.04
N GLY A 28 -4.34 9.10 18.03
CA GLY A 28 -4.62 8.29 19.22
C GLY A 28 -5.23 6.92 18.89
N PRO A 29 -5.59 6.12 19.90
CA PRO A 29 -6.22 4.82 19.68
C PRO A 29 -7.54 4.97 18.91
N ILE A 30 -7.75 4.12 17.90
CA ILE A 30 -9.03 4.07 17.19
C ILE A 30 -10.05 3.32 18.04
N ASP A 31 -11.26 3.87 18.11
CA ASP A 31 -12.40 3.16 18.68
C ASP A 31 -12.91 2.14 17.66
N HIS A 32 -12.54 0.87 17.82
CA HIS A 32 -13.03 -0.19 16.93
C HIS A 32 -14.50 -0.59 17.20
N ILE A 33 -15.16 -0.06 18.24
CA ILE A 33 -16.61 -0.26 18.48
C ILE A 33 -17.41 0.67 17.57
N ASN A 34 -16.98 1.93 17.44
CA ASN A 34 -17.59 2.92 16.55
C ASN A 34 -16.52 3.67 15.75
N PRO A 35 -15.84 2.99 14.81
CA PRO A 35 -14.72 3.58 14.10
C PRO A 35 -15.19 4.63 13.08
N PRO A 36 -14.33 5.60 12.75
CA PRO A 36 -14.61 6.54 11.67
C PRO A 36 -14.76 5.78 10.34
N ALA A 37 -15.68 6.24 9.49
CA ALA A 37 -15.99 5.61 8.20
C ALA A 37 -14.99 6.03 7.10
N GLU A 38 -13.70 5.93 7.39
CA GLU A 38 -12.60 6.42 6.54
C GLU A 38 -11.38 5.48 6.60
N LEU A 39 -10.38 5.75 5.75
CA LEU A 39 -9.09 5.07 5.81
C LEU A 39 -8.18 5.79 6.80
N VAL A 40 -7.69 5.08 7.80
CA VAL A 40 -6.84 5.65 8.84
C VAL A 40 -5.57 4.83 9.00
N VAL A 41 -4.41 5.50 9.01
CA VAL A 41 -3.14 4.93 9.44
C VAL A 41 -3.10 5.01 10.96
N GLU A 42 -3.21 3.88 11.63
CA GLU A 42 -3.27 3.82 13.09
C GLU A 42 -1.88 3.89 13.72
N HIS A 43 -0.91 3.22 13.10
CA HIS A 43 0.46 3.13 13.59
C HIS A 43 1.42 3.03 12.41
N ALA A 44 2.59 3.64 12.57
CA ALA A 44 3.69 3.54 11.62
C ALA A 44 5.02 3.52 12.38
N GLU A 45 5.85 2.53 12.11
CA GLU A 45 7.15 2.37 12.76
C GLU A 45 8.23 1.92 11.79
N LEU A 46 9.47 2.29 12.14
CA LEU A 46 10.67 1.89 11.42
C LEU A 46 11.51 1.00 12.33
N ALA A 47 12.00 -0.12 11.79
CA ALA A 47 12.91 -1.02 12.47
C ALA A 47 14.24 -1.07 11.73
N LEU A 48 15.33 -0.83 12.45
CA LEU A 48 16.68 -1.09 11.95
C LEU A 48 16.95 -2.59 12.05
N ALA A 49 17.07 -3.26 10.91
CA ALA A 49 17.36 -4.69 10.86
C ALA A 49 18.87 -4.93 11.02
N GLY A 50 19.30 -5.12 12.27
CA GLY A 50 20.64 -5.58 12.64
C GLY A 50 21.71 -4.48 12.74
N LEU A 51 22.84 -4.83 13.38
CA LEU A 51 23.99 -3.96 13.66
C LEU A 51 24.79 -3.57 12.40
N ASP A 52 24.53 -4.22 11.25
CA ASP A 52 25.30 -4.06 10.01
C ASP A 52 24.76 -2.96 9.07
N GLY A 53 23.99 -2.01 9.62
CA GLY A 53 23.86 -0.65 9.07
C GLY A 53 23.18 -0.46 7.71
N GLY A 54 22.54 -1.48 7.12
CA GLY A 54 22.08 -1.38 5.73
C GLY A 54 20.60 -1.66 5.45
N LYS A 55 19.84 -2.24 6.37
CA LYS A 55 18.46 -2.67 6.12
C LYS A 55 17.51 -2.00 7.09
N VAL A 56 16.66 -1.12 6.58
CA VAL A 56 15.56 -0.52 7.34
C VAL A 56 14.26 -1.17 6.87
N GLU A 57 13.49 -1.69 7.82
CA GLU A 57 12.15 -2.21 7.58
C GLU A 57 11.13 -1.21 8.10
N GLY A 58 9.99 -1.08 7.43
CA GLY A 58 8.86 -0.28 7.87
C GLY A 58 7.63 -1.16 8.11
N TYR A 59 6.83 -0.80 9.12
CA TYR A 59 5.58 -1.45 9.45
C TYR A 59 4.50 -0.39 9.62
N VAL A 60 3.35 -0.62 9.00
CA VAL A 60 2.19 0.27 9.07
C VAL A 60 0.96 -0.57 9.41
N THR A 61 0.12 -0.04 10.29
CA THR A 61 -1.23 -0.54 10.55
C THR A 61 -2.23 0.43 9.94
N ILE A 62 -3.12 -0.09 9.08
CA ILE A 62 -4.15 0.69 8.41
C ILE A 62 -5.50 0.07 8.71
N TRP A 63 -6.40 0.89 9.25
CA TRP A 63 -7.80 0.56 9.38
C TRP A 63 -8.59 1.08 8.17
N ASN A 64 -9.40 0.20 7.56
CA ASN A 64 -10.38 0.59 6.57
C ASN A 64 -11.77 0.62 7.19
N GLY A 65 -12.19 1.78 7.67
CA GLY A 65 -13.53 1.99 8.22
C GLY A 65 -14.62 2.16 7.17
N THR A 66 -14.26 2.20 5.89
CA THR A 66 -15.24 2.30 4.80
C THR A 66 -15.92 0.95 4.54
N ALA A 67 -17.08 1.00 3.88
CA ALA A 67 -17.81 -0.21 3.48
C ALA A 67 -17.21 -0.92 2.26
N VAL A 68 -16.19 -0.34 1.61
CA VAL A 68 -15.62 -0.85 0.36
C VAL A 68 -14.17 -1.29 0.54
N GLN A 69 -13.71 -2.21 -0.30
CA GLN A 69 -12.32 -2.64 -0.30
C GLN A 69 -11.41 -1.48 -0.73
N ALA A 70 -10.35 -1.27 0.04
CA ALA A 70 -9.25 -0.39 -0.30
C ALA A 70 -8.02 -1.19 -0.75
N SER A 71 -7.09 -0.48 -1.36
CA SER A 71 -5.97 -1.04 -2.10
C SER A 71 -4.73 -0.20 -1.77
N LEU A 72 -3.78 -0.73 -1.01
CA LEU A 72 -2.50 -0.08 -0.76
C LEU A 72 -1.62 -0.21 -2.00
N ALA A 73 -1.74 0.77 -2.89
CA ALA A 73 -1.07 0.79 -4.19
C ALA A 73 0.39 1.26 -4.10
N SER A 74 0.68 2.26 -3.27
CA SER A 74 2.01 2.82 -3.10
C SER A 74 2.22 3.36 -1.68
N ILE A 75 3.48 3.49 -1.29
CA ILE A 75 3.94 4.25 -0.13
C ILE A 75 5.09 5.12 -0.60
N GLU A 76 5.07 6.38 -0.20
CA GLU A 76 6.08 7.37 -0.55
C GLU A 76 6.75 7.91 0.72
N SER A 77 8.00 8.32 0.60
CA SER A 77 8.78 8.86 1.71
C SER A 77 9.77 9.88 1.21
N GLU A 78 9.90 10.99 1.92
CA GLU A 78 10.95 11.99 1.69
C GLU A 78 12.32 11.50 2.18
N ALA A 79 12.34 10.52 3.10
CA ALA A 79 13.56 10.01 3.72
C ALA A 79 14.18 8.83 2.98
N PHE A 80 13.42 8.14 2.13
CA PHE A 80 13.88 6.93 1.42
C PHE A 80 13.49 7.00 -0.06
N GLY A 81 14.49 6.93 -0.94
CA GLY A 81 14.27 6.98 -2.39
C GLY A 81 13.67 5.70 -2.98
N THR A 82 13.58 4.61 -2.22
CA THR A 82 12.94 3.38 -2.70
C THR A 82 12.25 2.62 -1.57
N ILE A 83 10.96 2.34 -1.78
CA ILE A 83 10.12 1.56 -0.87
C ILE A 83 9.59 0.35 -1.62
N VAL A 84 9.77 -0.84 -1.05
CA VAL A 84 9.28 -2.10 -1.63
C VAL A 84 8.41 -2.82 -0.61
N ILE A 85 7.19 -3.20 -1.01
CA ILE A 85 6.33 -4.05 -0.18
C ILE A 85 6.81 -5.49 -0.35
N LEU A 86 7.20 -6.11 0.76
CA LEU A 86 7.59 -7.51 0.83
C LEU A 86 6.47 -8.32 1.48
N GLN A 87 6.30 -9.56 1.04
CA GLN A 87 5.42 -10.54 1.66
C GLN A 87 6.21 -11.82 1.92
N THR A 88 6.07 -12.34 3.14
CA THR A 88 6.56 -13.68 3.48
C THR A 88 5.42 -14.67 3.39
N ASP A 89 5.62 -15.75 2.64
CA ASP A 89 4.69 -16.87 2.59
C ASP A 89 4.75 -17.62 3.92
N PHE A 90 3.59 -17.78 4.59
CA PHE A 90 3.52 -18.40 5.90
C PHE A 90 3.79 -19.91 5.90
N ARG A 91 3.66 -20.58 4.75
CA ARG A 91 3.91 -22.03 4.62
C ARG A 91 5.38 -22.32 4.33
N THR A 92 6.02 -21.53 3.47
CA THR A 92 7.40 -21.78 3.03
C THR A 92 8.43 -20.93 3.77
N GLY A 93 8.02 -19.82 4.39
CA GLY A 93 8.91 -18.82 4.97
C GLY A 93 9.64 -17.98 3.93
N GLU A 94 9.39 -18.20 2.64
CA GLU A 94 10.03 -17.47 1.56
C GLU A 94 9.51 -16.03 1.50
N THR A 95 10.42 -15.07 1.36
CA THR A 95 10.07 -13.66 1.17
C THR A 95 10.21 -13.28 -0.29
N SER A 96 9.16 -12.70 -0.85
CA SER A 96 9.14 -12.12 -2.18
C SER A 96 8.59 -10.69 -2.15
N VAL A 97 8.70 -9.99 -3.28
CA VAL A 97 7.94 -8.75 -3.47
C VAL A 97 6.46 -9.11 -3.48
N ALA A 98 5.66 -8.40 -2.70
CA ALA A 98 4.22 -8.67 -2.63
C ALA A 98 3.61 -8.59 -4.05
N PRO A 99 2.85 -9.60 -4.48
CA PRO A 99 2.25 -9.61 -5.80
C PRO A 99 1.14 -8.55 -5.89
N GLY A 100 1.45 -7.40 -6.48
CA GLY A 100 0.48 -6.35 -6.79
C GLY A 100 0.07 -5.48 -5.60
N ILE A 101 -1.17 -4.99 -5.65
CA ILE A 101 -1.75 -4.07 -4.66
C ILE A 101 -2.24 -4.86 -3.43
N VAL A 102 -1.76 -4.51 -2.24
CA VAL A 102 -2.21 -5.13 -0.98
C VAL A 102 -3.64 -4.69 -0.68
N GLN A 103 -4.57 -5.64 -0.61
CA GLN A 103 -5.98 -5.35 -0.40
C GLN A 103 -6.31 -5.22 1.10
N ILE A 104 -7.17 -4.26 1.42
CA ILE A 104 -7.69 -4.01 2.75
C ILE A 104 -9.22 -4.06 2.66
N PRO A 105 -9.87 -5.17 3.03
CA PRO A 105 -11.32 -5.26 3.01
C PRO A 105 -12.00 -4.14 3.80
N GLY A 106 -13.25 -3.81 3.47
CA GLY A 106 -14.04 -2.87 4.26
C GLY A 106 -14.25 -3.41 5.67
N HIS A 107 -14.17 -2.53 6.67
CA HIS A 107 -14.20 -2.84 8.10
C HIS A 107 -13.14 -3.86 8.53
N ALA A 108 -11.95 -3.80 7.91
CA ALA A 108 -10.83 -4.65 8.26
C ALA A 108 -9.54 -3.85 8.44
N GLU A 109 -8.61 -4.47 9.16
CA GLU A 109 -7.29 -3.92 9.42
C GLU A 109 -6.23 -4.64 8.57
N LEU A 110 -5.35 -3.86 7.95
CA LEU A 110 -4.06 -4.33 7.46
C LEU A 110 -3.02 -4.08 8.55
N SER A 111 -2.46 -5.16 9.10
CA SER A 111 -1.37 -5.11 10.07
C SER A 111 -0.08 -5.66 9.47
N MET A 112 0.88 -4.78 9.18
CA MET A 112 2.22 -5.19 8.74
C MET A 112 3.07 -5.65 9.91
N ARG A 113 3.86 -6.71 9.72
CA ARG A 113 4.70 -7.31 10.78
C ARG A 113 5.87 -8.11 10.23
N ARG A 114 6.87 -8.34 11.08
CA ARG A 114 8.01 -9.23 10.77
C ARG A 114 7.49 -10.63 10.41
N GLY A 115 8.00 -11.18 9.31
CA GLY A 115 7.57 -12.49 8.80
C GLY A 115 6.19 -12.50 8.13
N GLY A 116 5.58 -11.33 7.90
CA GLY A 116 4.38 -11.17 7.08
C GLY A 116 4.60 -10.12 5.99
N ILE A 117 3.59 -9.29 5.74
CA ILE A 117 3.72 -8.12 4.87
C ILE A 117 4.52 -7.04 5.63
N ARG A 118 5.50 -6.43 4.97
CA ARG A 118 6.33 -5.35 5.51
C ARG A 118 6.93 -4.48 4.42
N LEU A 119 7.52 -3.36 4.79
CA LEU A 119 8.24 -2.48 3.87
C LEU A 119 9.74 -2.75 3.98
N ALA A 120 10.41 -2.85 2.84
CA ALA A 120 11.85 -2.66 2.76
C ALA A 120 12.13 -1.23 2.29
N LEU A 121 12.84 -0.48 3.12
CA LEU A 121 13.19 0.92 2.89
C LEU A 121 14.66 0.99 2.48
N LYS A 122 14.92 1.60 1.33
CA LYS A 122 16.23 1.63 0.69
C LYS A 122 16.56 3.05 0.24
N ALA A 123 17.84 3.28 -0.04
CA ALA A 123 18.37 4.56 -0.50
C ALA A 123 17.95 5.72 0.44
N PRO A 124 18.43 5.72 1.71
CA PRO A 124 18.16 6.84 2.61
C PRO A 124 18.68 8.14 1.98
N VAL A 125 17.88 9.19 2.03
CA VAL A 125 18.24 10.50 1.49
C VAL A 125 19.20 11.19 2.46
N HIS A 126 20.40 11.49 2.00
CA HIS A 126 21.39 12.26 2.75
C HIS A 126 21.22 13.75 2.42
N TYR A 127 20.81 14.56 3.38
CA TYR A 127 20.43 15.96 3.17
C TYR A 127 21.60 16.88 2.76
N TRP A 128 22.85 16.42 2.82
CA TRP A 128 24.05 17.22 2.53
C TRP A 128 24.57 17.15 1.09
N ASP A 129 23.86 16.49 0.16
CA ASP A 129 24.29 16.36 -1.25
C ASP A 129 23.65 17.38 -2.21
N THR A 130 22.78 18.27 -1.70
CA THR A 130 21.99 19.20 -2.54
C THR A 130 22.61 20.59 -2.74
N ASP A 131 23.78 20.89 -2.16
CA ASP A 131 24.34 22.26 -2.08
C ASP A 131 25.65 22.49 -2.86
N ILE A 132 25.96 21.66 -3.87
CA ILE A 132 27.07 21.96 -4.80
C ILE A 132 26.61 21.89 -6.25
N ARG A 133 25.94 22.93 -6.72
CA ARG A 133 25.93 23.34 -8.14
C ARG A 133 25.92 24.85 -8.29
#